data_AF-A0A832FQG9-F1
#
_entry.id   AF-A0A832FQG9-F1
#
_cell.length_a   1.000
_cell.length_b   1.000
_cell.length_c   1.000
_cell.angle_alpha   90.00
_cell.angle_beta   90.00
_cell.angle_gamma   90.00
#
_symmetry.space_group_name_H-M   'P 1'
#
loop_
_entity.id
_entity.type
_entity.pdbx_description
1 polymer ?
#
loop_
_entity_poly.entity_id
_entity_poly.type
_entity_poly.pdbx_seq_one_letter_code
_entity_poly.pdbx_strand_id
1 'polypeptide(L)'
;MPYENYYLDDSTLIVHGNFFGVSTGLLGGWKKVKSAFNHTVSNDFYRMNELDYLRRVAKKYGLKEYFGLLTAVPMKHLSIKSFGRVTAFVTAGIDNPNDTINVILVLEARLSRAALLNAIITATEAKSKALFSLGHQFTGTNTDAVVVLSTQSGTYERFSGPATKIGADIWKAVSEGVMDSLEKWGLEKRRKSLS
;
A
#
# COMPACT_ATOMS: atom_id res chain seq x y z
N MET A 1 -6.54 9.21 -14.39
CA MET A 1 -7.68 8.68 -13.60
C MET A 1 -7.15 7.56 -12.73
N PRO A 2 -7.75 7.29 -11.56
CA PRO A 2 -7.31 6.19 -10.72
C PRO A 2 -7.56 4.83 -11.36
N TYR A 3 -6.76 3.83 -10.97
CA TYR A 3 -7.03 2.44 -11.31
C TYR A 3 -8.39 2.03 -10.74
N GLU A 4 -9.32 1.59 -11.58
CA GLU A 4 -10.73 1.46 -11.20
C GLU A 4 -11.13 0.05 -10.75
N ASN A 5 -10.34 -0.97 -11.08
CA ASN A 5 -10.66 -2.35 -10.76
C ASN A 5 -10.28 -2.71 -9.32
N TYR A 6 -10.95 -2.12 -8.35
CA TYR A 6 -10.82 -2.44 -6.94
C TYR A 6 -12.18 -2.49 -6.24
N TYR A 7 -12.24 -3.25 -5.16
CA TYR A 7 -13.35 -3.36 -4.23
C TYR A 7 -12.92 -2.77 -2.88
N LEU A 8 -13.85 -2.09 -2.21
CA LEU A 8 -13.62 -1.51 -0.88
C LEU A 8 -14.85 -1.75 -0.01
N ASP A 9 -14.63 -2.31 1.18
CA ASP A 9 -15.57 -2.29 2.29
C ASP A 9 -14.97 -1.64 3.53
N ASP A 10 -15.73 -1.61 4.63
CA ASP A 10 -15.33 -0.99 5.90
C ASP A 10 -13.99 -1.49 6.47
N SER A 11 -13.57 -2.69 6.07
CA SER A 11 -12.41 -3.38 6.63
C SER A 11 -11.35 -3.73 5.60
N THR A 12 -11.68 -3.80 4.31
CA THR A 12 -10.78 -4.36 3.30
C THR A 12 -10.83 -3.59 1.99
N LEU A 13 -9.65 -3.21 1.52
CA LEU A 13 -9.40 -2.87 0.12
C LEU A 13 -8.92 -4.12 -0.62
N ILE A 14 -9.46 -4.39 -1.80
CA ILE A 14 -9.00 -5.43 -2.72
C ILE A 14 -8.81 -4.84 -4.11
N VAL A 15 -7.59 -4.84 -4.62
CA VAL A 15 -7.26 -4.45 -5.99
C VAL A 15 -7.25 -5.71 -6.86
N HIS A 16 -8.00 -5.73 -7.95
CA HIS A 16 -8.13 -6.87 -8.87
C HIS A 16 -7.41 -6.61 -10.20
N GLY A 17 -6.91 -7.66 -10.83
CA GLY A 17 -6.32 -7.56 -12.17
C GLY A 17 -5.51 -8.80 -12.54
N ASN A 18 -4.66 -8.69 -13.56
CA ASN A 18 -3.64 -9.70 -13.86
C ASN A 18 -2.28 -9.03 -13.74
N PHE A 19 -1.55 -9.33 -12.67
CA PHE A 19 -0.34 -8.61 -12.34
C PHE A 19 0.87 -9.54 -12.29
N PHE A 20 2.03 -9.02 -12.66
CA PHE A 20 3.29 -9.49 -12.12
C PHE A 20 3.77 -8.46 -11.09
N GLY A 21 4.06 -8.91 -9.87
CA GLY A 21 4.31 -7.98 -8.78
C GLY A 21 5.27 -8.51 -7.74
N VAL A 22 5.61 -7.60 -6.82
CA VAL A 22 6.50 -7.82 -5.69
C VAL A 22 5.84 -7.29 -4.42
N SER A 23 6.07 -7.96 -3.29
CA SER A 23 5.55 -7.54 -2.00
C SER A 23 6.57 -7.77 -0.89
N THR A 24 6.64 -6.82 0.06
CA THR A 24 7.39 -6.96 1.31
C THR A 24 6.54 -7.47 2.48
N GLY A 25 5.24 -7.64 2.28
CA GLY A 25 4.33 -8.13 3.32
C GLY A 25 4.40 -9.65 3.55
N LEU A 26 3.52 -10.15 4.42
CA LEU A 26 3.38 -11.58 4.72
C LEU A 26 3.15 -12.41 3.44
N LEU A 27 3.87 -13.54 3.31
CA LEU A 27 3.89 -14.38 2.11
C LEU A 27 4.21 -13.60 0.81
N GLY A 28 5.01 -12.54 0.96
CA GLY A 28 5.52 -11.68 -0.11
C GLY A 28 6.54 -12.38 -1.01
N GLY A 29 7.43 -11.60 -1.61
CA GLY A 29 8.29 -12.05 -2.70
C GLY A 29 7.71 -11.69 -4.07
N TRP A 30 8.13 -12.39 -5.13
CA TRP A 30 7.81 -12.03 -6.52
C TRP A 30 6.98 -13.12 -7.19
N LYS A 31 5.80 -12.77 -7.69
CA LYS A 31 4.92 -13.75 -8.35
C LYS A 31 3.87 -13.06 -9.22
N LYS A 32 3.21 -13.88 -10.06
CA LYS A 32 1.96 -13.46 -10.69
C LYS A 32 0.84 -13.51 -9.66
N VAL A 33 0.00 -12.49 -9.63
CA VAL A 33 -1.16 -12.41 -8.74
C VAL A 33 -2.37 -11.88 -9.51
N LYS A 34 -3.56 -12.27 -9.06
CA LYS A 34 -4.83 -11.73 -9.56
C LYS A 34 -5.41 -10.63 -8.68
N SER A 35 -4.82 -10.45 -7.50
CA SER A 35 -5.25 -9.43 -6.56
C SER A 35 -4.14 -9.02 -5.61
N ALA A 36 -4.29 -7.84 -5.01
CA ALA A 36 -3.68 -7.54 -3.73
C ALA A 36 -4.72 -6.94 -2.80
N PHE A 37 -4.58 -7.15 -1.50
CA PHE A 37 -5.50 -6.56 -0.52
C PHE A 37 -4.75 -5.92 0.65
N ASN A 38 -5.42 -4.97 1.30
CA ASN A 38 -5.01 -4.41 2.58
C ASN A 38 -6.21 -4.47 3.52
N HIS A 39 -6.04 -5.12 4.68
CA HIS A 39 -7.15 -5.43 5.59
C HIS A 39 -6.90 -4.87 6.99
N THR A 40 -7.88 -4.12 7.51
CA THR A 40 -7.88 -3.65 8.89
C THR A 40 -8.09 -4.84 9.84
N VAL A 41 -7.11 -5.12 10.71
CA VAL A 41 -7.16 -6.25 11.63
C VAL A 41 -8.26 -6.07 12.69
N SER A 42 -8.90 -7.18 13.06
CA SER A 42 -9.85 -7.27 14.16
C SER A 42 -9.20 -7.91 15.39
N ASN A 43 -9.91 -7.95 16.53
CA ASN A 43 -9.41 -8.56 17.78
C ASN A 43 -8.98 -10.03 17.62
N ASP A 44 -9.54 -10.74 16.64
CA ASP A 44 -9.14 -12.11 16.34
C ASP A 44 -7.67 -12.22 15.90
N PHE A 45 -7.11 -11.17 15.30
CA PHE A 45 -5.72 -11.15 14.85
C PHE A 45 -4.77 -11.48 16.00
N TYR A 46 -5.00 -10.90 17.18
CA TYR A 46 -4.18 -11.12 18.37
C TYR A 46 -4.37 -12.50 19.02
N ARG A 47 -5.31 -13.31 18.51
CA ARG A 47 -5.64 -14.65 19.03
C ARG A 47 -5.16 -15.78 18.12
N MET A 48 -4.49 -15.47 17.00
CA MET A 48 -4.02 -16.47 16.05
C MET A 48 -2.70 -16.09 15.39
N ASN A 49 -2.08 -17.06 14.73
CA ASN A 49 -0.93 -16.80 13.90
C ASN A 49 -1.29 -15.85 12.74
N GLU A 50 -0.41 -14.89 12.45
CA GLU A 50 -0.61 -13.85 11.44
C GLU A 50 -0.86 -14.42 10.03
N LEU A 51 -0.18 -15.52 9.67
CA LEU A 51 -0.34 -16.17 8.38
C LEU A 51 -1.71 -16.84 8.25
N ASP A 52 -2.22 -17.40 9.34
CA ASP A 52 -3.54 -18.04 9.36
C ASP A 52 -4.64 -16.98 9.31
N TYR A 53 -4.45 -15.85 10.00
CA TYR A 53 -5.35 -14.70 9.86
C TYR A 53 -5.38 -14.20 8.41
N LEU A 54 -4.22 -13.99 7.79
CA LEU A 54 -4.11 -13.54 6.40
C LEU A 54 -4.82 -14.50 5.43
N ARG A 55 -4.60 -15.82 5.57
CA ARG A 55 -5.26 -16.85 4.77
C ARG A 55 -6.77 -16.87 5.00
N ARG A 56 -7.22 -16.68 6.23
CA ARG A 56 -8.65 -16.60 6.57
C ARG A 56 -9.32 -15.40 5.90
N VAL A 57 -8.68 -14.23 5.90
CA VAL A 57 -9.16 -13.05 5.18
C VAL A 57 -9.21 -13.33 3.68
N ALA A 58 -8.14 -13.88 3.09
CA ALA A 58 -8.13 -14.22 1.67
C ALA A 58 -9.26 -15.21 1.31
N LYS A 59 -9.49 -16.23 2.14
CA LYS A 59 -10.58 -17.21 1.97
C LYS A 59 -11.96 -16.56 2.04
N LYS A 60 -12.18 -15.62 2.98
CA LYS A 60 -13.45 -14.86 3.12
C LYS A 60 -13.82 -14.16 1.81
N TYR A 61 -12.84 -13.59 1.12
CA TYR A 61 -13.04 -12.87 -0.15
C TYR A 61 -12.79 -13.73 -1.41
N GLY A 62 -12.61 -15.05 -1.26
CA GLY A 62 -12.39 -15.96 -2.39
C GLY A 62 -11.08 -15.75 -3.15
N LEU A 63 -10.06 -15.13 -2.53
CA LEU A 63 -8.79 -14.79 -3.16
C LEU A 63 -7.85 -16.01 -3.18
N LYS A 64 -7.33 -16.35 -4.37
CA LYS A 64 -6.44 -17.51 -4.58
C LYS A 64 -4.99 -17.13 -4.86
N GLU A 65 -4.78 -16.13 -5.72
CA GLU A 65 -3.47 -15.67 -6.16
C GLU A 65 -3.29 -14.22 -5.75
N TYR A 66 -2.69 -13.98 -4.59
CA TYR A 66 -2.71 -12.66 -3.95
C TYR A 66 -1.38 -12.26 -3.29
N PHE A 67 -1.23 -10.95 -3.13
CA PHE A 67 -0.49 -10.35 -2.03
C PHE A 67 -1.47 -9.80 -1.01
N GLY A 68 -1.14 -9.89 0.28
CA GLY A 68 -2.02 -9.40 1.33
C GLY A 68 -1.23 -8.63 2.36
N LEU A 69 -1.76 -7.47 2.74
CA LEU A 69 -1.27 -6.63 3.81
C LEU A 69 -2.31 -6.59 4.94
N LEU A 70 -1.82 -6.49 6.17
CA LEU A 70 -2.64 -6.31 7.37
C LEU A 70 -2.31 -4.95 7.98
N THR A 71 -3.30 -4.26 8.52
CA THR A 71 -3.11 -2.93 9.11
C THR A 71 -3.99 -2.69 10.32
N ALA A 72 -3.53 -1.91 11.29
CA ALA A 72 -4.39 -1.40 12.36
C ALA A 72 -5.19 -0.14 11.94
N VAL A 73 -4.90 0.41 10.75
CA VAL A 73 -5.53 1.62 10.23
C VAL A 73 -6.90 1.28 9.64
N PRO A 74 -8.00 1.93 10.08
CA PRO A 74 -9.32 1.75 9.48
C PRO A 74 -9.36 2.14 8.00
N MET A 75 -10.07 1.38 7.16
CA MET A 75 -10.14 1.65 5.71
C MET A 75 -10.78 3.01 5.36
N LYS A 76 -11.56 3.63 6.25
CA LYS A 76 -12.00 5.03 6.07
C LYS A 76 -10.84 6.04 5.99
N HIS A 77 -9.65 5.66 6.43
CA HIS A 77 -8.42 6.47 6.31
C HIS A 77 -7.57 6.10 5.09
N LEU A 78 -8.04 5.17 4.26
CA LEU A 78 -7.41 4.88 2.98
C LEU A 78 -7.31 6.16 2.15
N SER A 79 -6.13 6.37 1.59
CA SER A 79 -5.88 7.37 0.56
C SER A 79 -5.64 6.70 -0.78
N ILE A 80 -6.24 7.25 -1.83
CA ILE A 80 -6.05 6.79 -3.21
C ILE A 80 -5.58 7.99 -4.01
N LYS A 81 -4.37 7.92 -4.56
CA LYS A 81 -3.77 8.99 -5.36
C LYS A 81 -3.23 8.44 -6.66
N SER A 82 -3.43 9.18 -7.75
CA SER A 82 -3.09 8.69 -9.08
C SER A 82 -2.42 9.76 -9.92
N PHE A 83 -1.29 9.39 -10.50
CA PHE A 83 -0.45 10.25 -11.33
C PHE A 83 0.01 9.45 -12.54
N GLY A 84 -0.29 9.94 -13.75
CA GLY A 84 0.03 9.24 -14.98
C GLY A 84 -0.56 7.83 -15.00
N ARG A 85 0.32 6.82 -15.00
CA ARG A 85 -0.01 5.37 -15.03
C ARG A 85 0.18 4.68 -13.67
N VAL A 86 0.27 5.46 -12.61
CA VAL A 86 0.50 5.00 -11.25
C VAL A 86 -0.71 5.32 -10.40
N THR A 87 -1.22 4.32 -9.67
CA THR A 87 -2.19 4.51 -8.60
C THR A 87 -1.63 3.95 -7.30
N ALA A 88 -1.60 4.77 -6.26
CA ALA A 88 -1.20 4.38 -4.91
C ALA A 88 -2.42 4.28 -4.01
N PHE A 89 -2.54 3.16 -3.31
CA PHE A 89 -3.48 2.94 -2.23
C PHE A 89 -2.69 2.90 -0.93
N VAL A 90 -2.93 3.87 -0.04
CA VAL A 90 -2.10 4.09 1.15
C VAL A 90 -2.95 4.12 2.40
N THR A 91 -2.54 3.34 3.41
CA THR A 91 -3.03 3.49 4.78
C THR A 91 -1.85 3.80 5.69
N ALA A 92 -1.92 4.90 6.44
CA ALA A 92 -0.87 5.33 7.34
C ALA A 92 -1.44 5.61 8.74
N GLY A 93 -0.82 5.00 9.75
CA GLY A 93 -1.09 5.24 11.17
C GLY A 93 0.22 5.42 11.92
N ILE A 94 0.23 6.39 12.82
CA ILE A 94 1.36 6.75 13.68
C ILE A 94 0.91 7.02 15.13
N ASP A 95 1.88 7.01 16.04
CA ASP A 95 1.77 7.20 17.49
C ASP A 95 0.86 6.17 18.20
N ASN A 96 1.05 4.87 17.91
CA ASN A 96 0.38 3.72 18.52
C ASN A 96 1.26 2.44 18.37
N PRO A 97 1.34 1.53 19.37
CA PRO A 97 2.15 0.30 19.25
C PRO A 97 1.91 -0.58 18.01
N ASN A 98 0.76 -0.46 17.33
CA ASN A 98 0.42 -1.21 16.12
C ASN A 98 0.51 -0.35 14.84
N ASP A 99 1.29 0.73 14.85
CA ASP A 99 1.45 1.61 13.71
C ASP A 99 2.01 0.90 12.48
N THR A 100 1.50 1.30 11.33
CA THR A 100 1.93 0.79 10.04
C THR A 100 1.63 1.79 8.93
N ILE A 101 2.50 1.83 7.94
CA ILE A 101 2.27 2.51 6.67
C ILE A 101 2.35 1.46 5.56
N ASN A 102 1.18 1.13 5.03
CA ASN A 102 1.03 0.18 3.93
C ASN A 102 0.76 0.92 2.63
N VAL A 103 1.48 0.54 1.57
CA VAL A 103 1.36 1.10 0.24
C VAL A 103 1.14 -0.03 -0.77
N ILE A 104 0.04 0.02 -1.53
CA ILE A 104 -0.16 -0.81 -2.72
C ILE A 104 -0.08 0.09 -3.95
N LEU A 105 0.86 -0.19 -4.85
CA LEU A 105 1.02 0.50 -6.11
C LEU A 105 0.51 -0.35 -7.26
N VAL A 106 -0.32 0.22 -8.12
CA VAL A 106 -0.66 -0.32 -9.43
C VAL A 106 0.01 0.53 -10.50
N LEU A 107 0.82 -0.11 -11.32
CA LEU A 107 1.55 0.47 -12.44
C LEU A 107 1.03 -0.14 -13.75
N GLU A 108 0.33 0.68 -14.54
CA GLU A 108 -0.19 0.30 -15.85
C GLU A 108 0.91 0.39 -16.92
N ALA A 109 1.94 -0.45 -16.76
CA ALA A 109 3.16 -0.47 -17.54
C ALA A 109 3.80 -1.86 -17.54
N ARG A 110 4.68 -2.14 -18.51
CA ARG A 110 5.56 -3.31 -18.50
C ARG A 110 6.82 -2.98 -17.71
N LEU A 111 7.02 -3.61 -16.56
CA LEU A 111 8.21 -3.36 -15.74
C LEU A 111 9.21 -4.49 -15.84
N SER A 112 10.49 -4.14 -15.93
CA SER A 112 11.58 -5.08 -15.65
C SER A 112 11.53 -5.54 -14.18
N ARG A 113 12.21 -6.65 -13.86
CA ARG A 113 12.36 -7.07 -12.45
C ARG A 113 13.09 -6.01 -11.62
N ALA A 114 14.09 -5.35 -12.20
CA ALA A 114 14.81 -4.27 -11.53
C ALA A 114 13.90 -3.06 -11.28
N ALA A 115 13.04 -2.70 -12.24
CA ALA A 115 12.07 -1.63 -12.06
C ALA A 115 11.08 -1.94 -10.92
N LEU A 116 10.57 -3.17 -10.81
CA LEU A 116 9.70 -3.55 -9.69
C LEU A 116 10.37 -3.33 -8.32
N LEU A 117 11.66 -3.66 -8.21
CA LEU A 117 12.42 -3.44 -6.98
C LEU A 117 12.75 -1.97 -6.75
N ASN A 118 13.11 -1.23 -7.80
CA ASN A 118 13.33 0.21 -7.72
C ASN A 118 12.07 0.94 -7.24
N ALA A 119 10.88 0.50 -7.65
CA ALA A 119 9.61 1.08 -7.22
C ALA A 119 9.40 0.94 -5.71
N ILE A 120 9.84 -0.16 -5.08
CA ILE A 120 9.83 -0.31 -3.61
C ILE A 120 10.73 0.76 -2.97
N ILE A 121 11.95 0.95 -3.48
CA ILE A 121 12.89 1.96 -2.97
C ILE A 121 12.27 3.36 -3.09
N THR A 122 11.79 3.72 -4.29
CA THR A 122 11.17 5.02 -4.55
C THR A 122 9.95 5.28 -3.67
N ALA A 123 9.07 4.28 -3.49
CA ALA A 123 7.93 4.40 -2.58
C ALA A 123 8.38 4.61 -1.13
N THR A 124 9.42 3.90 -0.69
CA THR A 124 9.96 3.99 0.68
C THR A 124 10.57 5.36 0.95
N GLU A 125 11.34 5.90 0.00
CA GLU A 125 11.92 7.25 0.09
C GLU A 125 10.83 8.33 0.07
N ALA A 126 9.83 8.21 -0.81
CA ALA A 126 8.71 9.15 -0.91
C ALA A 126 7.86 9.17 0.38
N LYS A 127 7.62 8.01 0.98
CA LYS A 127 6.98 7.86 2.29
C LYS A 127 7.79 8.54 3.39
N SER A 128 9.09 8.26 3.46
CA SER A 128 9.99 8.86 4.45
C SER A 128 10.01 10.38 4.32
N LYS A 129 10.07 10.89 3.08
CA LYS A 129 10.03 12.32 2.80
C LYS A 129 8.71 12.94 3.27
N ALA A 130 7.58 12.27 3.04
CA ALA A 130 6.29 12.75 3.50
C ALA A 130 6.22 12.86 5.03
N LEU A 131 6.74 11.86 5.75
CA LEU A 131 6.84 11.91 7.21
C LEU A 131 7.68 13.10 7.69
N PHE A 132 8.86 13.31 7.11
CA PHE A 132 9.70 14.48 7.43
C PHE A 132 9.01 15.81 7.11
N SER A 133 8.29 15.88 5.98
CA SER A 133 7.51 17.07 5.61
C SER A 133 6.38 17.39 6.60
N LEU A 134 5.89 16.41 7.34
CA LEU A 134 4.91 16.58 8.42
C LEU A 134 5.56 16.85 9.79
N GLY A 135 6.89 16.95 9.86
CA GLY A 135 7.63 17.23 11.09
C GLY A 135 8.01 16.00 11.92
N HIS A 136 7.77 14.79 11.43
CA HIS A 136 8.21 13.56 12.09
C HIS A 136 9.72 13.35 11.90
N GLN A 137 10.40 12.73 12.88
CA GLN A 137 11.84 12.46 12.84
C GLN A 137 12.16 10.97 12.64
N PHE A 138 11.30 10.26 11.90
CA PHE A 138 11.46 8.84 11.58
C PHE A 138 11.09 8.58 10.11
N THR A 139 11.63 7.50 9.54
CA THR A 139 11.47 7.15 8.12
C THR A 139 10.32 6.17 7.85
N GLY A 140 9.74 5.61 8.90
CA GLY A 140 8.67 4.62 8.82
C GLY A 140 8.30 4.08 10.19
N THR A 141 7.48 3.04 10.21
CA THR A 141 7.08 2.30 11.41
C THR A 141 7.77 0.93 11.45
N ASN A 142 7.51 0.14 12.51
CA ASN A 142 8.04 -1.21 12.66
C ASN A 142 7.51 -2.21 11.62
N THR A 143 6.34 -1.95 11.01
CA THR A 143 5.63 -2.95 10.19
C THR A 143 5.18 -2.42 8.83
N ASP A 144 5.88 -1.42 8.29
CA ASP A 144 5.56 -0.87 6.98
C ASP A 144 5.70 -1.92 5.87
N ALA A 145 4.78 -1.89 4.89
CA ALA A 145 4.83 -2.80 3.76
C ALA A 145 4.49 -2.11 2.42
N VAL A 146 5.15 -2.57 1.36
CA VAL A 146 4.93 -2.10 -0.01
C VAL A 146 4.61 -3.28 -0.92
N VAL A 147 3.54 -3.15 -1.70
CA VAL A 147 3.21 -4.01 -2.84
C VAL A 147 3.34 -3.19 -4.11
N VAL A 148 4.03 -3.71 -5.11
CA VAL A 148 4.09 -3.13 -6.46
C VAL A 148 3.50 -4.13 -7.45
N LEU A 149 2.44 -3.73 -8.13
CA LEU A 149 1.71 -4.50 -9.12
C LEU A 149 1.92 -3.86 -10.49
N SER A 150 2.43 -4.62 -11.45
CA SER A 150 2.50 -4.22 -12.85
C SER A 150 1.50 -5.01 -13.66
N THR A 151 0.67 -4.32 -14.46
CA THR A 151 -0.26 -4.96 -15.41
C THR A 151 0.46 -5.71 -16.53
N GLN A 152 1.77 -5.49 -16.67
CA GLN A 152 2.60 -6.01 -17.76
C GLN A 152 2.03 -5.67 -19.15
N SER A 153 1.38 -4.52 -19.28
CA SER A 153 0.83 -3.97 -20.52
C SER A 153 1.36 -2.55 -20.79
N GLY A 154 1.28 -2.08 -22.03
CA GLY A 154 1.72 -0.73 -22.40
C GLY A 154 3.25 -0.54 -22.44
N THR A 155 3.71 0.68 -22.14
CA THR A 155 5.13 1.08 -22.27
C THR A 155 6.04 0.28 -21.35
N TYR A 156 7.22 -0.08 -21.85
CA TYR A 156 8.24 -0.77 -21.09
C TYR A 156 9.14 0.19 -20.30
N GLU A 157 9.20 -0.02 -19.00
CA GLU A 157 10.03 0.72 -18.06
C GLU A 157 11.17 -0.17 -17.57
N ARG A 158 12.41 0.20 -17.95
CA ARG A 158 13.61 -0.52 -17.51
C ARG A 158 13.91 -0.26 -16.04
N PHE A 159 13.66 0.97 -15.58
CA PHE A 159 13.90 1.46 -14.23
C PHE A 159 12.68 2.26 -13.77
N SER A 160 12.53 2.43 -12.46
CA SER A 160 11.46 3.25 -11.88
C SER A 160 11.95 4.11 -10.71
N GLY A 161 13.25 4.46 -10.72
CA GLY A 161 13.82 5.38 -9.74
C GLY A 161 13.26 6.81 -9.89
N PRO A 162 13.44 7.69 -8.90
CA PRO A 162 12.76 9.00 -8.84
C PRO A 162 13.00 9.92 -10.06
N ALA A 163 14.15 9.77 -10.75
CA ALA A 163 14.49 10.53 -11.94
C ALA A 163 13.72 10.09 -13.22
N THR A 164 13.09 8.91 -13.19
CA THR A 164 12.24 8.43 -14.30
C THR A 164 10.85 9.05 -14.21
N LYS A 165 10.13 9.13 -15.34
CA LYS A 165 8.75 9.64 -15.33
C LYS A 165 7.85 8.80 -14.40
N ILE A 166 7.89 7.47 -14.51
CA ILE A 166 7.07 6.58 -13.68
C ILE A 166 7.49 6.63 -12.21
N GLY A 167 8.78 6.80 -11.90
CA GLY A 167 9.27 6.98 -10.54
C GLY A 167 8.85 8.31 -9.93
N ALA A 168 8.84 9.39 -10.71
CA ALA A 168 8.30 10.69 -10.26
C ALA A 168 6.79 10.61 -9.98
N ASP A 169 6.04 9.86 -10.79
CA ASP A 169 4.62 9.60 -10.56
C ASP A 169 4.40 8.75 -9.28
N ILE A 170 5.21 7.70 -9.05
CA ILE A 170 5.22 6.96 -7.78
C ILE A 170 5.48 7.89 -6.60
N TRP A 171 6.51 8.74 -6.71
CA TRP A 171 6.90 9.65 -5.64
C TRP A 171 5.74 10.54 -5.22
N LYS A 172 5.09 11.20 -6.19
CA LYS A 172 3.92 12.06 -5.93
C LYS A 172 2.77 11.29 -5.33
N ALA A 173 2.41 10.15 -5.93
CA ALA A 173 1.29 9.32 -5.48
C ALA A 173 1.47 8.87 -4.02
N VAL A 174 2.68 8.41 -3.67
CA VAL A 174 2.97 7.92 -2.32
C VAL A 174 3.08 9.08 -1.32
N SER A 175 3.80 10.15 -1.66
CA SER A 175 3.95 11.28 -0.74
C SER A 175 2.60 11.91 -0.40
N GLU A 176 1.76 12.19 -1.41
CA GLU A 176 0.41 12.72 -1.17
C GLU A 176 -0.49 11.71 -0.47
N GLY A 177 -0.37 10.41 -0.79
CA GLY A 177 -1.16 9.35 -0.18
C GLY A 177 -0.88 9.20 1.32
N VAL A 178 0.39 9.29 1.71
CA VAL A 178 0.80 9.24 3.12
C VAL A 178 0.29 10.46 3.88
N MET A 179 0.47 11.67 3.34
CA MET A 179 0.00 12.90 4.00
C MET A 179 -1.52 12.90 4.20
N ASP A 180 -2.27 12.55 3.17
CA ASP A 180 -3.73 12.50 3.19
C ASP A 180 -4.27 11.41 4.14
N SER A 181 -3.63 10.24 4.18
CA SER A 181 -4.02 9.17 5.11
C SER A 181 -3.73 9.55 6.58
N LEU A 182 -2.59 10.19 6.85
CA LEU A 182 -2.23 10.67 8.19
C LEU A 182 -3.10 11.83 8.66
N GLU A 183 -3.50 12.73 7.75
CA GLU A 183 -4.45 13.79 8.07
C GLU A 183 -5.79 13.20 8.55
N LYS A 184 -6.34 12.23 7.80
CA LYS A 184 -7.55 11.49 8.19
C LYS A 184 -7.39 10.81 9.56
N TRP A 185 -6.24 10.15 9.78
CA TRP A 185 -5.89 9.51 11.06
C TRP A 185 -5.85 10.50 12.23
N GLY A 186 -5.18 11.64 12.04
CA GLY A 186 -5.03 12.66 13.08
C GLY A 186 -6.34 13.38 13.44
N LEU A 187 -7.23 13.58 12.47
CA LEU A 187 -8.56 14.15 12.72
C LEU A 187 -9.42 13.26 13.62
N GLU A 188 -9.38 11.94 13.46
CA GLU A 188 -10.10 11.01 14.34
C GLU A 188 -9.53 11.02 15.77
N LYS A 189 -8.20 11.00 15.91
CA LYS A 189 -7.56 11.07 17.24
C LYS A 189 -7.99 12.33 17.99
N ARG A 190 -7.99 13.49 17.33
CA ARG A 190 -8.45 14.76 17.93
C ARG A 190 -9.92 14.75 18.35
N ARG A 191 -10.80 14.11 17.56
CA ARG A 191 -12.21 13.96 17.93
C ARG A 191 -12.40 13.09 19.18
N LYS A 192 -11.65 12.00 19.31
CA LYS A 192 -11.70 11.11 20.48
C LYS A 192 -11.09 11.72 21.74
N SER A 193 -10.15 12.66 21.64
CA SER A 193 -9.59 13.37 22.80
C SER A 193 -10.49 14.49 23.33
N LEU A 194 -11.51 14.90 22.56
CA LEU A 194 -12.45 15.97 22.89
C LEU A 194 -13.83 15.45 23.35
N SER A 195 -14.03 14.13 23.36
CA SER A 195 -15.24 13.42 23.79
C SER A 195 -15.00 12.67 25.09
#